data_AF-A0A6N6T7V5-F1
#
_entry.id   AF-A0A6N6T7V5-F1
#
_cell.length_a   1.000
_cell.length_b   1.000
_cell.length_c   1.000
_cell.angle_alpha   90.00
_cell.angle_beta   90.00
_cell.angle_gamma   90.00
#
_symmetry.space_group_name_H-M   'P 1'
#
loop_
_entity.id
_entity.type
_entity.pdbx_description
1 polymer ?
#
loop_
_entity_poly.entity_id
_entity_poly.type
_entity_poly.pdbx_seq_one_letter_code
_entity_poly.pdbx_strand_id
1 'polypeptide(L)' 'MTRGKSLAFLAAVAVVFMIATATAAEQVTTLAGMGKKLRIDKEQISVSGISSGGFMAHQFHVAHSANVRGAGIIAGGP' A
#
# COMPACT_ATOMS: atom_id res chain seq x y z
N MET A 1 -43.20 -10.04 -3.11
CA MET A 1 -42.34 -10.66 -4.16
C MET A 1 -41.23 -9.74 -4.70
N THR A 2 -40.92 -8.61 -4.04
CA THR A 2 -40.01 -7.56 -4.56
C THR A 2 -38.64 -7.48 -3.85
N ARG A 3 -38.55 -7.87 -2.57
CA ARG A 3 -37.31 -7.81 -1.76
C ARG A 3 -36.18 -8.75 -2.25
N GLY A 4 -36.52 -9.93 -2.80
CA GLY A 4 -35.52 -10.86 -3.33
C GLY A 4 -34.88 -10.38 -4.63
N LYS A 5 -35.66 -9.70 -5.48
CA LYS A 5 -35.18 -9.13 -6.74
C LYS A 5 -34.27 -7.92 -6.51
N SER A 6 -34.56 -7.09 -5.50
CA SER A 6 -33.69 -5.97 -5.12
C SER A 6 -32.37 -6.42 -4.52
N LEU A 7 -32.36 -7.48 -3.70
CA LEU A 7 -31.12 -7.98 -3.09
C LEU A 7 -30.19 -8.63 -4.13
N ALA A 8 -30.76 -9.39 -5.07
CA ALA A 8 -30.03 -9.94 -6.21
C ALA A 8 -29.45 -8.83 -7.12
N PHE A 9 -30.19 -7.74 -7.31
CA PHE A 9 -29.73 -6.57 -8.06
C PHE A 9 -28.56 -5.85 -7.36
N LEU A 10 -28.63 -5.63 -6.04
CA LEU A 10 -27.53 -5.04 -5.28
C LEU A 10 -26.27 -5.93 -5.30
N ALA A 11 -26.43 -7.24 -5.16
CA ALA A 11 -25.31 -8.18 -5.25
C ALA A 11 -24.65 -8.15 -6.64
N ALA A 12 -25.46 -8.10 -7.71
CA ALA A 12 -24.94 -7.96 -9.07
C ALA A 12 -24.18 -6.64 -9.26
N VAL A 13 -24.69 -5.52 -8.74
CA VAL A 13 -24.02 -4.22 -8.80
C VAL A 13 -22.68 -4.24 -8.04
N ALA A 14 -22.63 -4.85 -6.85
CA ALA A 14 -21.40 -4.98 -6.07
C ALA A 14 -20.35 -5.84 -6.79
N VAL A 15 -20.77 -6.96 -7.41
CA VAL A 15 -19.88 -7.83 -8.19
C VAL A 15 -19.34 -7.10 -9.42
N VAL A 16 -20.19 -6.37 -10.15
CA VAL A 16 -19.77 -5.56 -11.30
C VAL A 16 -18.79 -4.47 -10.87
N PHE A 17 -19.02 -3.82 -9.73
CA PHE A 17 -18.11 -2.80 -9.19
C PHE A 17 -16.76 -3.40 -8.79
N MET A 18 -16.73 -4.58 -8.16
CA MET A 18 -15.47 -5.28 -7.84
C MET A 18 -14.71 -5.74 -9.08
N ILE A 19 -15.41 -6.19 -10.13
CA ILE A 19 -14.77 -6.57 -11.40
C ILE A 19 -14.18 -5.34 -12.09
N ALA A 20 -14.87 -4.19 -12.05
CA ALA A 20 -14.40 -2.95 -12.65
C ALA A 20 -13.14 -2.38 -11.95
N THR A 21 -13.01 -2.54 -10.63
CA THR A 21 -11.80 -2.10 -9.91
C THR A 21 -10.63 -3.09 -10.04
N ALA A 22 -10.89 -4.37 -10.30
CA ALA A 22 -9.85 -5.39 -10.49
C ALA A 22 -9.13 -5.30 -11.85
N THR A 23 -9.76 -4.73 -12.88
CA THR A 23 -9.20 -4.64 -14.24
C THR A 23 -8.52 -3.30 -14.55
N ALA A 24 -8.47 -2.37 -13.60
CA ALA A 24 -7.67 -1.17 -13.70
C ALA A 24 -6.18 -1.52 -13.55
N ALA A 25 -5.60 -2.15 -14.57
CA ALA A 25 -4.16 -2.30 -14.69
C ALA A 25 -3.55 -0.93 -14.99
N GLU A 26 -3.10 -0.25 -13.95
CA GLU A 26 -2.30 0.97 -14.13
C GLU A 26 -0.97 0.57 -14.79
N GLN A 27 -0.62 1.19 -15.92
CA GLN A 27 0.69 1.01 -16.55
C GLN A 27 1.75 1.67 -15.67
N VAL A 28 2.30 0.90 -14.73
CA VAL A 28 3.38 1.35 -13.85
C VAL A 28 4.66 1.48 -14.67
N THR A 29 4.96 2.70 -15.11
CA THR A 29 6.26 3.02 -15.70
C THR A 29 7.28 3.07 -14.58
N THR A 30 8.14 2.05 -14.51
CA THR A 30 9.22 2.01 -13.52
C THR A 30 10.39 2.88 -13.97
N LEU A 31 11.16 3.39 -13.02
CA LEU A 31 12.42 4.09 -13.31
C LEU A 31 13.36 3.23 -14.18
N ALA A 32 13.39 1.91 -13.91
CA ALA A 32 14.14 0.95 -14.70
C ALA A 32 13.65 0.87 -16.16
N GLY A 33 12.33 0.86 -16.38
CA GLY A 33 11.73 0.88 -17.71
C GLY A 33 12.03 2.15 -18.51
N MET A 34 12.36 3.25 -17.82
CA MET A 34 12.79 4.51 -18.43
C MET A 34 14.32 4.63 -18.60
N GLY A 35 15.09 3.58 -18.25
CA GLY A 35 16.56 3.65 -18.21
C GLY A 35 17.11 4.63 -17.17
N LYS A 36 16.29 5.06 -16.21
CA LYS A 36 16.65 6.03 -15.16
C LYS A 36 17.01 5.32 -13.87
N LYS A 37 18.03 5.83 -13.18
CA LYS A 37 18.43 5.37 -11.84
C LYS A 37 18.51 6.55 -10.89
N LEU A 38 17.98 6.39 -9.69
CA LEU A 38 18.13 7.38 -8.63
C LEU A 38 19.53 7.25 -7.99
N ARG A 39 20.16 8.41 -7.74
CA ARG A 39 21.38 8.49 -6.94
C ARG A 39 20.98 8.55 -5.46
N ILE A 40 20.66 7.39 -4.89
CA ILE A 40 20.27 7.23 -3.48
C ILE A 40 21.54 6.97 -2.66
N ASP A 41 21.75 7.76 -1.61
CA ASP A 41 22.68 7.41 -0.54
C ASP A 41 21.99 6.39 0.39
N LYS A 42 22.51 5.17 0.42
CA LYS A 42 21.92 4.07 1.18
C LYS A 42 22.06 4.27 2.69
N GLU A 43 23.03 5.06 3.14
CA GLU A 43 23.24 5.34 4.56
C GLU A 43 22.22 6.34 5.11
N GLN A 44 21.43 6.97 4.24
CA GLN A 44 20.47 8.03 4.58
C GLN A 44 19.01 7.60 4.44
N ILE A 45 18.75 6.30 4.29
CA ILE A 45 17.39 5.79 4.17
C ILE A 45 16.73 5.75 5.56
N SER A 46 15.51 6.27 5.68
CA SER A 46 14.70 6.17 6.90
C SER A 46 13.28 5.74 6.56
N VAL A 47 12.54 5.24 7.55
CA VAL A 47 11.12 4.86 7.42
C VAL A 47 10.26 5.64 8.41
N SER A 48 9.02 5.99 8.07
CA SER A 48 8.12 6.63 9.03
C SER A 48 6.67 6.29 8.75
N GLY A 49 5.80 6.43 9.75
CA GLY A 49 4.36 6.25 9.56
C GLY A 49 3.51 6.66 10.76
N ILE A 50 2.20 6.68 10.54
CA ILE A 50 1.16 6.98 11.53
C ILE A 50 0.21 5.81 11.73
N SER A 51 -0.25 5.54 12.96
CA SER A 51 -1.20 4.46 13.27
C SER A 51 -0.67 3.10 12.80
N SER A 52 -1.41 2.34 11.98
CA SER A 52 -0.93 1.10 11.36
C SER A 52 0.37 1.27 10.58
N GLY A 53 0.61 2.44 9.98
CA GLY A 53 1.90 2.79 9.36
C GLY A 53 3.02 3.02 10.39
N GLY A 54 2.70 3.48 11.60
CA GLY A 54 3.64 3.60 12.71
C GLY A 54 4.08 2.22 13.23
N PHE A 55 3.14 1.28 13.37
CA PHE A 55 3.48 -0.13 13.66
C PHE A 55 4.38 -0.71 12.57
N MET A 56 4.07 -0.48 11.28
CA MET A 56 4.91 -0.94 10.18
C MET A 56 6.32 -0.34 10.24
N ALA A 57 6.44 0.96 10.49
CA ALA A 57 7.73 1.63 10.62
C ALA A 57 8.56 1.04 11.77
N HIS A 58 7.94 0.69 12.89
CA HIS A 58 8.59 -0.05 13.98
C HIS A 58 9.12 -1.41 13.49
N GLN A 59 8.23 -2.26 12.99
CA GLN A 59 8.59 -3.63 12.60
C GLN A 59 9.69 -3.63 11.54
N PHE A 60 9.63 -2.70 10.59
CA PHE A 60 10.65 -2.52 9.57
C PHE A 60 11.99 -2.08 10.18
N HIS A 61 11.95 -1.14 11.12
CA HIS A 61 13.17 -0.68 11.78
C HIS A 61 13.88 -1.79 12.54
N VAL A 62 13.14 -2.69 13.20
CA VAL A 62 13.72 -3.82 13.92
C VAL A 62 14.22 -4.89 12.95
N ALA A 63 13.36 -5.36 12.05
CA ALA A 63 13.66 -6.47 11.14
C ALA A 63 14.73 -6.12 10.08
N HIS A 64 14.83 -4.84 9.69
CA HIS A 64 15.73 -4.35 8.66
C HIS A 64 16.61 -3.19 9.13
N SER A 65 16.99 -3.18 10.41
CA SER A 65 17.81 -2.12 11.03
C SER A 65 19.08 -1.80 10.25
N ALA A 66 19.73 -2.79 9.63
CA ALA A 66 20.92 -2.58 8.80
C ALA A 66 20.66 -1.76 7.52
N ASN A 67 19.40 -1.66 7.08
CA ASN A 67 19.01 -0.98 5.83
C ASN A 67 18.48 0.44 6.07
N VAL A 68 18.23 0.85 7.32
CA VAL A 68 17.68 2.16 7.65
C VAL A 68 18.46 2.84 8.75
N ARG A 69 18.71 4.14 8.57
CA ARG A 69 19.34 5.00 9.55
C ARG A 69 18.46 5.26 10.77
N GLY A 70 17.13 5.17 10.62
CA GLY A 70 16.18 5.41 11.70
C GLY A 70 14.73 5.29 11.28
N ALA A 71 13.84 5.38 12.26
CA ALA A 71 12.40 5.36 12.05
C ALA A 71 11.63 6.45 12.82
N GLY A 72 10.61 7.02 12.16
CA GLY A 72 9.67 7.95 12.77
C GLY A 72 8.31 7.30 13.00
N ILE A 73 7.94 7.07 14.26
CA ILE A 73 6.71 6.34 14.63
C ILE A 73 5.74 7.30 15.32
N ILE A 74 4.60 7.58 14.69
CA ILE A 74 3.57 8.46 15.24
C ILE A 74 2.31 7.66 15.54
N ALA A 75 1.82 7.70 16.78
CA ALA A 75 0.63 6.94 17.20
C ALA A 75 0.65 5.44 16.79
N GLY A 76 1.86 4.84 16.75
CA GLY A 76 2.06 3.40 16.56
C GLY A 76 2.21 2.67 17.90
N GLY A 77 2.82 1.50 17.88
CA GLY A 77 3.09 0.73 19.10
C GLY A 77 4.33 -0.16 18.99
N PRO A 78 4.56 -1.02 20.01
CA PRO A 78 5.57 -2.08 19.99
C PRO A 78 5.27 -3.16 18.96
#